data_AF-A0A7H8KT57-F1
#
_entry.id   AF-A0A7H8KT57-F1
#
_cell.length_a   1.000
_cell.length_b   1.000
_cell.length_c   1.000
_cell.angle_alpha   90.00
_cell.angle_beta   90.00
_cell.angle_gamma   90.00
#
_symmetry.space_group_name_H-M   'P 1'
#
loop_
_entity.id
_entity.type
_entity.pdbx_description
1 polymer ?
#
loop_
_entity_poly.entity_id
_entity_poly.type
_entity_poly.pdbx_seq_one_letter_code
_entity_poly.pdbx_strand_id
1 'polypeptide(L)'
;MTVSVTPDWLRQRGGDCDRLTERWTAQRSPGLAACDALESASQGWEFRGSLDQLADRWRALSELVERRTSEVGDKFRDTAGNWDHHEHGIRDFFHGLFN
;
A
#
# COMPACT_ATOMS: atom_id res chain seq x y z
N MET A 1 9.83 -3.12 -24.42
CA MET A 1 10.49 -2.61 -23.20
C MET A 1 10.74 -3.78 -22.29
N THR A 2 11.99 -4.18 -22.10
CA THR A 2 12.39 -5.15 -21.07
C THR A 2 12.46 -4.40 -19.74
N VAL A 3 11.56 -4.71 -18.81
CA VAL A 3 11.69 -4.23 -17.43
C VAL A 3 12.79 -5.07 -16.79
N SER A 4 13.97 -4.49 -16.59
CA SER A 4 14.99 -5.09 -15.74
C SER A 4 14.58 -4.87 -14.28
N VAL A 5 14.51 -5.96 -13.52
CA VAL A 5 14.27 -5.89 -12.08
C VAL A 5 15.61 -5.65 -11.40
N THR A 6 15.81 -4.44 -10.89
CA THR A 6 17.00 -4.05 -10.12
C THR A 6 16.61 -3.75 -8.66
N PRO A 7 17.56 -3.77 -7.70
CA PRO A 7 17.28 -3.36 -6.32
C PRO A 7 16.66 -1.97 -6.22
N ASP A 8 17.14 -1.01 -7.02
CA ASP A 8 16.57 0.35 -7.07
C ASP A 8 15.14 0.36 -7.60
N TRP A 9 14.85 -0.43 -8.63
CA TRP A 9 13.50 -0.58 -9.14
C TRP A 9 12.57 -1.16 -8.07
N LEU A 10 13.02 -2.17 -7.31
CA LEU A 10 12.27 -2.76 -6.20
C LEU A 10 12.00 -1.73 -5.08
N ARG A 11 13.01 -0.96 -4.67
CA ARG A 11 12.83 0.13 -3.69
C ARG A 11 11.83 1.18 -4.17
N GLN A 12 11.90 1.55 -5.46
CA GLN A 12 10.93 2.46 -6.06
C GLN A 12 9.50 1.91 -5.98
N ARG A 13 9.31 0.62 -6.23
CA ARG A 13 8.00 -0.05 -6.08
C ARG A 13 7.52 -0.10 -4.64
N GLY A 14 8.41 -0.30 -3.68
CA GLY A 14 8.10 -0.12 -2.26
C GLY A 14 7.54 1.27 -1.97
N GLY A 15 8.24 2.32 -2.41
CA GLY A 15 7.78 3.70 -2.24
C GLY A 15 6.51 4.05 -3.03
N ASP A 16 6.27 3.43 -4.18
CA ASP A 16 4.98 3.55 -4.91
C ASP A 16 3.82 3.01 -4.06
N CYS A 17 4.03 1.90 -3.34
CA CYS A 17 3.03 1.31 -2.44
C CYS A 17 2.75 2.24 -1.25
N ASP A 18 3.78 2.85 -0.67
CA ASP A 18 3.61 3.83 0.42
C ASP A 18 2.77 5.03 -0.04
N ARG A 19 3.10 5.61 -1.20
CA ARG A 19 2.33 6.71 -1.81
C ARG A 19 0.88 6.33 -2.11
N LEU A 20 0.65 5.11 -2.61
CA LEU A 20 -0.70 4.62 -2.87
C LEU A 20 -1.49 4.50 -1.56
N THR A 21 -0.85 3.97 -0.52
CA THR A 21 -1.43 3.83 0.82
C THR A 21 -1.83 5.18 1.38
N GLU A 22 -0.94 6.18 1.33
CA GLU A 22 -1.23 7.55 1.77
C GLU A 22 -2.41 8.18 1.02
N ARG A 23 -2.41 8.07 -0.33
CA ARG A 23 -3.50 8.60 -1.15
C ARG A 23 -4.83 7.92 -0.83
N TRP A 24 -4.79 6.62 -0.58
CA TRP A 24 -5.96 5.82 -0.26
C TRP A 24 -6.51 6.14 1.14
N THR A 25 -5.66 6.17 2.17
CA THR A 25 -6.09 6.49 3.55
C THR A 25 -6.64 7.91 3.64
N ALA A 26 -6.12 8.85 2.85
CA ALA A 26 -6.67 10.20 2.72
C ALA A 26 -8.12 10.24 2.21
N GLN A 27 -8.59 9.21 1.49
CA GLN A 27 -9.99 9.12 1.03
C GLN A 27 -10.94 8.58 2.09
N ARG A 28 -10.44 7.95 3.15
CA ARG A 28 -11.27 7.32 4.18
C ARG A 28 -12.23 8.32 4.82
N SER A 29 -11.70 9.41 5.37
CA SER A 29 -12.51 10.42 6.06
C SER A 29 -13.49 11.15 5.13
N PRO A 30 -13.11 11.59 3.90
CA PRO A 30 -14.06 12.14 2.94
C PRO A 30 -15.21 11.18 2.60
N GLY A 31 -14.94 9.88 2.43
CA GLY A 31 -15.97 8.89 2.15
C GLY A 31 -16.96 8.69 3.30
N LEU A 32 -16.48 8.72 4.55
CA LEU A 32 -17.36 8.68 5.74
C LEU A 32 -18.18 9.96 5.86
N ALA A 33 -17.56 11.13 5.69
CA ALA A 33 -18.26 12.41 5.73
C ALA A 33 -19.35 12.52 4.64
N ALA A 34 -19.13 11.90 3.48
CA ALA A 34 -20.16 11.81 2.44
C ALA A 34 -21.36 10.95 2.86
N CYS A 35 -21.13 9.88 3.64
CA CYS A 35 -22.22 9.08 4.20
C CYS A 35 -23.05 9.92 5.19
N ASP A 36 -22.40 10.64 6.10
CA ASP A 36 -23.06 11.51 7.09
C ASP A 36 -23.87 12.64 6.40
N ALA A 37 -23.30 13.23 5.34
CA ALA A 37 -23.96 14.26 4.55
C ALA A 37 -25.20 13.70 3.81
N LEU A 38 -25.08 12.50 3.23
CA LEU A 38 -26.21 11.81 2.59
C LEU A 38 -27.30 11.46 3.59
N GLU A 39 -26.93 11.01 4.80
CA GLU A 39 -27.90 10.67 5.84
C GLU A 39 -28.70 11.91 6.26
N SER A 40 -28.02 13.04 6.44
CA SER A 40 -28.63 14.32 6.79
C SER A 40 -29.59 14.83 5.70
N ALA A 41 -29.24 14.63 4.43
CA ALA A 41 -30.01 15.11 3.28
C ALA A 41 -31.17 14.19 2.84
N SER A 42 -31.16 12.92 3.24
CA SER A 42 -32.08 11.88 2.73
C SER A 42 -33.21 11.50 3.70
N GLN A 43 -33.72 12.47 4.47
CA GLN A 43 -34.83 12.24 5.39
C GLN A 43 -36.05 11.67 4.65
N GLY A 44 -36.54 10.51 5.12
CA GLY A 44 -37.68 9.81 4.53
C GLY A 44 -37.36 8.89 3.35
N TRP A 45 -36.09 8.76 2.94
CA TRP A 45 -35.71 7.87 1.85
C TRP A 45 -35.34 6.49 2.41
N GLU A 46 -35.78 5.43 1.72
CA GLU A 46 -35.60 4.04 2.17
C GLU A 46 -34.13 3.62 2.29
N PHE A 47 -33.26 4.15 1.41
CA PHE A 47 -31.84 3.78 1.38
C PHE A 47 -31.04 4.29 2.59
N ARG A 48 -31.60 5.22 3.38
CA ARG A 48 -30.90 5.82 4.54
C ARG A 48 -30.44 4.77 5.54
N GLY A 49 -31.25 3.74 5.79
CA GLY A 49 -30.89 2.63 6.69
C GLY A 49 -29.72 1.76 6.20
N SER A 50 -29.29 1.94 4.95
CA SER A 50 -28.14 1.24 4.37
C SER A 50 -26.83 2.05 4.46
N LEU A 51 -26.89 3.33 4.88
CA LEU A 51 -25.72 4.20 4.93
C LEU A 51 -24.71 3.79 6.02
N ASP A 52 -25.19 3.32 7.18
CA ASP A 52 -24.31 2.77 8.22
C ASP A 52 -23.52 1.56 7.71
N GLN A 53 -24.20 0.65 7.01
CA GLN A 53 -23.56 -0.53 6.41
C GLN A 53 -22.56 -0.13 5.32
N LEU A 54 -22.85 0.92 4.55
CA LEU A 54 -21.95 1.45 3.55
C LEU A 54 -20.69 2.05 4.21
N ALA A 55 -20.87 2.83 5.28
CA ALA A 55 -19.77 3.41 6.06
C ALA A 55 -18.87 2.33 6.67
N ASP A 56 -19.45 1.28 7.23
CA ASP A 56 -18.70 0.15 7.79
C ASP A 56 -17.93 -0.63 6.71
N ARG A 57 -18.57 -0.90 5.56
CA ARG A 57 -17.90 -1.55 4.43
C ARG A 57 -16.77 -0.69 3.86
N TRP A 58 -16.98 0.63 3.82
CA TRP A 58 -15.95 1.58 3.38
C TRP A 58 -14.75 1.59 4.33
N ARG A 59 -14.99 1.57 5.65
CA ARG A 59 -13.93 1.46 6.66
C ARG A 59 -13.14 0.15 6.50
N ALA A 60 -13.85 -0.98 6.42
CA ALA A 60 -13.23 -2.30 6.27
C ALA A 60 -12.42 -2.43 4.97
N LEU A 61 -12.96 -1.95 3.85
CA LEU A 61 -12.22 -1.89 2.59
C LEU A 61 -10.98 -1.02 2.73
N SER A 62 -11.10 0.11 3.43
CA SER A 62 -10.00 1.03 3.55
C SER A 62 -8.85 0.49 4.38
N GLU A 63 -9.14 -0.24 5.45
CA GLU A 63 -8.15 -0.95 6.27
C GLU A 63 -7.50 -2.11 5.50
N LEU A 64 -8.30 -2.84 4.71
CA LEU A 64 -7.80 -3.95 3.91
C LEU A 64 -6.79 -3.47 2.86
N VAL A 65 -7.11 -2.39 2.12
CA VAL A 65 -6.22 -1.84 1.09
C VAL A 65 -4.94 -1.29 1.72
N GLU A 66 -5.03 -0.57 2.83
CA GLU A 66 -3.86 -0.07 3.58
C GLU A 66 -2.94 -1.23 3.97
N ARG A 67 -3.47 -2.25 4.65
CA ARG A 67 -2.69 -3.40 5.10
C ARG A 67 -2.04 -4.15 3.94
N ARG A 68 -2.80 -4.46 2.89
CA ARG A 68 -2.26 -5.22 1.75
C ARG A 68 -1.20 -4.45 0.98
N THR A 69 -1.38 -3.15 0.82
CA THR A 69 -0.43 -2.32 0.09
C THR A 69 0.87 -2.17 0.89
N SER A 70 0.77 -1.99 2.20
CA SER A 70 1.93 -2.00 3.11
C SER A 70 2.66 -3.35 3.09
N GLU A 71 1.95 -4.48 3.21
CA GLU A 71 2.53 -5.83 3.12
C GLU A 71 3.30 -6.05 1.79
N VAL A 72 2.79 -5.49 0.69
CA VAL A 72 3.46 -5.57 -0.63
C VAL A 72 4.68 -4.64 -0.69
N GLY A 73 4.58 -3.43 -0.14
CA GLY A 73 5.70 -2.50 -0.04
C GLY A 73 6.88 -3.07 0.75
N ASP A 74 6.59 -3.74 1.87
CA ASP A 74 7.59 -4.44 2.68
C ASP A 74 8.28 -5.53 1.89
N LYS A 75 7.52 -6.38 1.18
CA LYS A 75 8.09 -7.45 0.34
C LYS A 75 9.03 -6.92 -0.75
N PHE A 76 8.71 -5.77 -1.35
CA PHE A 76 9.62 -5.14 -2.31
C PHE A 76 10.94 -4.71 -1.67
N ARG A 77 10.88 -4.11 -0.47
CA ARG A 77 12.06 -3.70 0.29
C ARG A 77 12.89 -4.91 0.75
N ASP A 78 12.25 -5.95 1.26
CA ASP A 78 12.92 -7.19 1.67
C ASP A 78 13.64 -7.85 0.50
N THR A 79 12.98 -7.90 -0.68
CA THR A 79 13.59 -8.47 -1.89
C THR A 79 14.81 -7.65 -2.31
N ALA A 80 14.73 -6.31 -2.26
CA ALA A 80 15.86 -5.44 -2.57
C ALA A 80 17.03 -5.65 -1.60
N GLY A 81 16.76 -5.72 -0.29
CA GLY A 81 17.77 -5.96 0.73
C GLY A 81 18.44 -7.33 0.60
N ASN A 82 17.68 -8.37 0.23
CA ASN A 82 18.23 -9.71 -0.02
C ASN A 82 19.14 -9.73 -1.27
N TRP A 83 18.84 -8.93 -2.29
CA TRP A 83 19.74 -8.73 -3.43
C TRP A 83 21.06 -8.08 -3.01
N ASP A 84 20.99 -6.98 -2.26
CA ASP A 84 22.20 -6.31 -1.77
C ASP A 84 23.05 -7.27 -0.92
N HIS A 85 22.42 -8.04 -0.03
CA HIS A 85 23.12 -8.98 0.84
C HIS A 85 23.93 -10.01 0.06
N HIS A 86 23.34 -10.60 -0.99
CA HIS A 86 24.05 -11.53 -1.86
C HIS A 86 25.17 -10.85 -2.65
N GLU A 87 24.95 -9.65 -3.17
CA GLU A 87 25.97 -8.92 -3.93
C GLU A 87 27.19 -8.58 -3.06
N HIS A 88 26.96 -8.11 -1.83
CA HIS A 88 28.04 -7.87 -0.86
C HIS A 88 28.79 -9.16 -0.50
N GLY A 89 28.07 -10.27 -0.24
CA GLY A 89 28.71 -11.54 0.09
C GLY A 89 29.59 -12.10 -1.05
N ILE A 90 29.16 -11.96 -2.30
CA ILE A 90 29.94 -12.34 -3.47
C ILE A 90 31.18 -11.44 -3.61
N ARG A 91 31.01 -10.12 -3.43
CA ARG A 91 32.11 -9.16 -3.48
C ARG A 91 33.16 -9.45 -2.41
N ASP A 92 32.74 -9.73 -1.18
CA ASP A 92 33.63 -10.03 -0.06
C ASP A 92 34.38 -11.34 -0.29
N PHE A 93 33.70 -12.36 -0.83
CA PHE A 93 34.33 -13.62 -1.24
C PHE A 93 35.44 -13.41 -2.28
N PHE A 94 35.17 -12.63 -3.33
CA PHE A 94 36.18 -12.33 -4.36
C PHE A 94 37.32 -11.46 -3.82
N HIS A 95 37.04 -10.49 -2.95
CA HIS A 95 38.09 -9.73 -2.28
C HIS A 95 39.00 -10.63 -1.42
N GLY A 96 38.46 -11.66 -0.76
CA GLY A 96 39.23 -12.62 0.01
C GLY A 96 40.03 -13.64 -0.82
N LEU A 97 39.65 -13.86 -2.08
CA LEU A 97 40.37 -14.75 -3.01
C LEU A 97 41.51 -14.07 -3.75
N PHE A 98 41.39 -12.76 -4.02
CA PHE A 98 42.32 -12.00 -4.85
C PHE A 98 43.15 -10.96 -4.10
N ASN A 99 43.05 -10.93 -2.76
CA ASN A 99 44.06 -10.35 -1.85
C ASN A 99 44.85 -11.47 -1.18
#